data_AF-A0A954AA48-F1
#
_entry.id   AF-A0A954AA48-F1
#
_cell.length_a   1.000
_cell.length_b   1.000
_cell.length_c   1.000
_cell.angle_alpha   90.00
_cell.angle_beta   90.00
_cell.angle_gamma   90.00
#
_symmetry.space_group_name_H-M   'P 1'
#
loop_
_entity.id
_entity.type
_entity.pdbx_description
1 polymer ?
#
loop_
_entity_poly.entity_id
_entity_poly.type
_entity_poly.pdbx_seq_one_letter_code
_entity_poly.pdbx_strand_id
1 'polypeptide(L)'
;MMRFVILFLVLSCAGVVEAGDGVYQFIRGDVNVDGSVDIADPIALLDWMFIPGAGVPPPCADSADGNDDGAIDTADVIFMLYAWFVPGSPQIPAPIVCGGDPTPDGLGCDDFPICPPTGGAIDFSEFVIQLFSSPDATPTEVNGLSFVFDEDPTAFDGLLMP
;
A
#
# COMPACT_ATOMS: atom_id res chain seq x y z
N MET A 1 10.28 -40.67 -1.26
CA MET A 1 11.18 -40.05 -2.28
C MET A 1 10.55 -38.86 -3.00
N MET A 2 9.28 -38.91 -3.45
CA MET A 2 8.63 -37.81 -4.21
C MET A 2 8.35 -36.49 -3.44
N ARG A 3 8.26 -36.50 -2.11
CA ARG A 3 8.01 -35.28 -1.31
C ARG A 3 9.21 -34.32 -1.24
N PHE A 4 10.43 -34.81 -1.45
CA PHE A 4 11.64 -33.98 -1.41
C PHE A 4 11.91 -33.25 -2.73
N VAL A 5 11.38 -33.75 -3.86
CA VAL A 5 11.61 -33.15 -5.19
C VAL A 5 10.76 -31.90 -5.38
N ILE A 6 9.54 -31.88 -4.82
CA ILE A 6 8.66 -30.71 -4.84
C ILE A 6 9.30 -29.54 -4.09
N LEU A 7 9.88 -29.79 -2.91
CA LEU A 7 10.54 -28.78 -2.07
C LEU A 7 11.73 -28.08 -2.78
N PHE A 8 12.47 -28.81 -3.61
CA PHE A 8 13.59 -28.26 -4.38
C PHE A 8 13.16 -27.51 -5.64
N LEU A 9 12.01 -27.85 -6.23
CA LEU A 9 11.48 -27.15 -7.42
C LEU A 9 10.87 -25.78 -7.07
N VAL A 10 10.20 -25.65 -5.91
CA VAL A 10 9.65 -24.34 -5.47
C VAL A 10 10.75 -23.35 -5.09
N LEU A 11 11.90 -23.83 -4.59
CA LEU A 11 13.01 -22.98 -4.15
C LEU A 11 13.75 -22.30 -5.32
N SER A 12 13.64 -22.85 -6.55
CA SER A 12 14.28 -22.27 -7.75
C SER A 12 13.41 -21.24 -8.48
N CYS A 13 12.13 -21.08 -8.09
CA CYS A 13 11.21 -20.11 -8.69
C CYS A 13 10.94 -18.90 -7.79
N ALA A 14 11.62 -18.80 -6.63
CA ALA A 14 11.62 -17.58 -5.84
C ALA A 14 12.45 -16.51 -6.57
N GLY A 15 11.90 -15.99 -7.67
CA GLY A 15 12.14 -14.60 -8.01
C GLY A 15 11.72 -13.80 -6.79
N VAL A 16 12.62 -12.98 -6.28
CA VAL A 16 12.23 -11.83 -5.47
C VAL A 16 11.25 -11.07 -6.35
N VAL A 17 9.96 -11.19 -6.03
CA VAL A 17 9.01 -10.17 -6.41
C VAL A 17 9.49 -8.98 -5.61
N GLU A 18 10.16 -8.04 -6.29
CA GLU A 18 10.30 -6.68 -5.75
C GLU A 18 8.88 -6.30 -5.37
N ALA A 19 8.62 -6.20 -4.07
CA ALA A 19 7.38 -5.63 -3.60
C ALA A 19 7.36 -4.21 -4.19
N GLY A 20 6.64 -4.03 -5.30
CA GLY A 20 5.93 -2.78 -5.49
C GLY A 20 5.20 -2.57 -4.18
N ASP A 21 5.46 -1.42 -3.58
CA ASP A 21 4.99 -1.05 -2.25
C ASP A 21 3.61 -1.64 -1.98
N GLY A 22 3.51 -2.36 -0.86
CA GLY A 22 2.36 -3.20 -0.55
C GLY A 22 1.09 -2.40 -0.79
N VAL A 23 0.12 -3.01 -1.45
CA VAL A 23 -1.12 -2.38 -1.91
C VAL A 23 -1.95 -1.94 -0.69
N TYR A 24 -1.52 -0.87 -0.02
CA TYR A 24 -2.20 -0.23 1.09
C TYR A 24 -2.97 0.94 0.52
N GLN A 25 -4.27 0.94 0.81
CA GLN A 25 -5.12 2.04 0.42
C GLN A 25 -5.04 3.12 1.48
N PHE A 26 -5.04 4.37 1.04
CA PHE A 26 -5.08 5.51 1.92
C PHE A 26 -5.90 6.64 1.32
N ILE A 27 -6.06 7.71 2.08
CA ILE A 27 -6.63 8.98 1.63
C ILE A 27 -5.52 10.03 1.77
N ARG A 28 -5.05 10.57 0.64
CA ARG A 28 -4.03 11.63 0.62
C ARG A 28 -4.56 12.86 1.35
N GLY A 29 -3.78 13.33 2.32
CA GLY A 29 -4.13 14.45 3.18
C GLY A 29 -4.90 14.06 4.45
N ASP A 30 -5.28 12.80 4.68
CA ASP A 30 -5.83 12.33 5.96
C ASP A 30 -4.66 11.79 6.82
N VAL A 31 -4.01 12.72 7.51
CA VAL A 31 -2.77 12.49 8.28
C VAL A 31 -3.10 11.91 9.65
N ASN A 32 -4.22 12.34 10.24
CA ASN A 32 -4.64 11.88 11.56
C ASN A 32 -5.44 10.55 11.49
N VAL A 33 -5.75 10.08 10.27
CA VAL A 33 -6.44 8.83 9.96
C VAL A 33 -7.81 8.79 10.65
N ASP A 34 -8.58 9.87 10.49
CA ASP A 34 -9.97 9.98 10.97
C ASP A 34 -11.02 9.81 9.85
N GLY A 35 -10.57 9.71 8.59
CA GLY A 35 -11.37 9.43 7.41
C GLY A 35 -11.85 10.70 6.72
N SER A 36 -11.47 11.85 7.25
CA SER A 36 -11.75 13.17 6.70
C SER A 36 -10.43 13.89 6.48
N VAL A 37 -10.20 14.33 5.24
CA VAL A 37 -9.18 15.35 5.00
C VAL A 37 -9.78 16.67 5.50
N ASP A 38 -9.16 17.33 6.47
CA ASP A 38 -9.54 18.66 6.97
C ASP A 38 -8.37 19.47 7.59
N ILE A 39 -8.66 20.48 8.42
CA ILE A 39 -7.63 21.34 9.04
C ILE A 39 -6.87 20.62 10.17
N ALA A 40 -7.43 19.56 10.74
CA ALA A 40 -6.77 18.78 11.78
C ALA A 40 -5.55 18.04 11.24
N ASP A 41 -5.54 17.66 9.96
CA ASP A 41 -4.43 16.95 9.32
C ASP A 41 -3.13 17.75 9.22
N PRO A 42 -3.10 18.98 8.63
CA PRO A 42 -1.89 19.78 8.61
C PRO A 42 -1.43 20.16 10.03
N ILE A 43 -2.35 20.25 11.00
CA ILE A 43 -1.99 20.47 12.41
C ILE A 43 -1.30 19.23 13.00
N ALA A 44 -1.86 18.04 12.76
CA ALA A 44 -1.27 16.78 13.22
C ALA A 44 0.12 16.56 12.60
N LEU A 45 0.29 16.89 11.31
CA LEU A 45 1.57 16.83 10.63
C LEU A 45 2.61 17.77 11.29
N LEU A 46 2.23 19.02 11.57
CA LEU A 46 3.09 19.98 12.27
C LEU A 46 3.46 19.53 13.70
N ASP A 47 2.49 18.97 14.44
CA ASP A 47 2.70 18.47 15.79
C ASP A 47 3.75 17.35 15.80
N TRP A 48 3.70 16.45 14.82
CA TRP A 48 4.71 15.39 14.66
C TRP A 48 6.08 15.94 14.26
N MET A 49 6.14 16.87 13.30
CA MET A 49 7.41 17.40 12.80
C MET A 49 8.16 18.26 13.81
N PHE A 50 7.45 19.06 14.62
CA PHE A 50 8.07 20.16 15.38
C PHE A 50 7.92 20.07 16.89
N ILE A 51 7.04 19.20 17.42
CA ILE A 51 6.82 19.09 18.87
C ILE A 51 7.32 17.73 19.37
N PRO A 52 8.53 17.68 19.96
CA PRO A 52 9.09 16.43 20.46
C PRO A 52 8.17 15.72 21.46
N GLY A 53 7.72 14.53 21.11
CA GLY A 53 6.91 13.67 21.98
C GLY A 53 5.43 14.05 22.10
N ALA A 54 4.93 15.01 21.30
CA ALA A 54 3.51 15.35 21.28
C ALA A 54 2.79 14.77 20.05
N GLY A 55 3.40 14.84 18.87
CA GLY A 55 2.81 14.28 17.66
C GLY A 55 3.04 12.77 17.52
N VAL A 56 2.05 12.10 16.95
CA VAL A 56 2.14 10.69 16.53
C VAL A 56 2.62 10.68 15.08
N PRO A 57 3.65 9.90 14.73
CA PRO A 57 4.04 9.72 13.33
C PRO A 57 2.84 9.29 12.48
N PRO A 58 2.68 9.86 11.27
CA PRO A 58 1.63 9.41 10.35
C PRO A 58 1.74 7.89 10.15
N PRO A 59 0.63 7.13 10.31
CA PRO A 59 0.62 5.68 10.09
C PRO A 59 0.93 5.29 8.64
N CYS A 60 0.71 6.22 7.73
CA CYS A 60 0.88 6.11 6.29
C CYS A 60 1.65 7.34 5.83
N ALA A 61 2.83 7.14 5.24
CA ALA A 61 3.68 8.25 4.82
C ALA A 61 3.04 8.97 3.62
N ASP A 62 2.42 8.22 2.69
CA ASP A 62 1.77 8.81 1.51
C ASP A 62 0.54 9.66 1.86
N SER A 63 -0.12 9.40 2.99
CA SER A 63 -1.22 10.27 3.42
C SER A 63 -0.73 11.63 3.91
N ALA A 64 0.54 11.71 4.36
CA ALA A 64 1.19 12.92 4.83
C ALA A 64 1.93 13.71 3.75
N ASP A 65 2.27 13.08 2.62
CA ASP A 65 2.72 13.77 1.40
C ASP A 65 1.51 14.38 0.68
N GLY A 66 1.15 15.59 1.11
CA GLY A 66 -0.04 16.28 0.68
C GLY A 66 0.10 16.92 -0.71
N ASN A 67 1.33 17.19 -1.15
CA ASN A 67 1.61 17.77 -2.46
C ASN A 67 2.07 16.73 -3.51
N ASP A 68 2.27 15.48 -3.09
CA ASP A 68 2.65 14.32 -3.92
C ASP A 68 4.01 14.51 -4.61
N ASP A 69 5.01 14.95 -3.84
CA ASP A 69 6.37 15.20 -4.32
C ASP A 69 7.44 14.18 -3.84
N GLY A 70 7.02 13.18 -3.06
CA GLY A 70 7.84 12.09 -2.54
C GLY A 70 8.65 12.46 -1.30
N ALA A 71 8.30 13.57 -0.63
CA ALA A 71 8.90 13.96 0.63
C ALA A 71 7.85 14.53 1.60
N ILE A 72 7.99 14.20 2.88
CA ILE A 72 7.15 14.78 3.93
C ILE A 72 7.89 15.95 4.57
N ASP A 73 7.44 17.17 4.27
CA ASP A 73 7.97 18.40 4.84
C ASP A 73 6.90 19.50 5.09
N THR A 74 7.34 20.76 5.21
CA THR A 74 6.41 21.87 5.53
C THR A 74 5.63 22.33 4.28
N ALA A 75 6.10 21.97 3.08
CA ALA A 75 5.42 22.22 1.82
C ALA A 75 4.07 21.48 1.77
N ASP A 76 3.97 20.27 2.32
CA ASP A 76 2.71 19.50 2.44
C ASP A 76 1.66 20.26 3.22
N VAL A 77 2.03 20.71 4.42
CA VAL A 77 1.17 21.48 5.32
C VAL A 77 0.65 22.74 4.61
N ILE A 78 1.56 23.49 3.96
CA ILE A 78 1.20 24.71 3.25
C ILE A 78 0.30 24.39 2.06
N PHE A 79 0.60 23.33 1.32
CA PHE A 79 -0.16 22.92 0.16
C PHE A 79 -1.58 22.50 0.52
N MET A 80 -1.77 21.69 1.57
CA MET A 80 -3.09 21.31 2.06
C MET A 80 -3.92 22.53 2.48
N LEU A 81 -3.33 23.44 3.27
CA LEU A 81 -4.01 24.68 3.67
C LEU A 81 -4.33 25.58 2.45
N TYR A 82 -3.44 25.63 1.46
CA TYR A 82 -3.64 26.38 0.23
C TYR A 82 -4.78 25.81 -0.61
N ALA A 83 -4.84 24.48 -0.75
CA ALA A 83 -5.91 23.76 -1.44
C ALA A 83 -7.29 24.02 -0.81
N TRP A 84 -7.33 24.17 0.52
CA TRP A 84 -8.56 24.34 1.29
C TRP A 84 -9.09 25.78 1.37
N PHE A 85 -8.20 26.74 1.63
CA PHE A 85 -8.62 28.11 1.96
C PHE A 85 -8.55 29.09 0.79
N VAL A 86 -7.87 28.76 -0.30
CA VAL A 86 -7.73 29.67 -1.44
C VAL A 86 -8.67 29.27 -2.57
N PRO A 87 -9.69 30.08 -2.89
CA PRO A 87 -10.58 29.78 -4.00
C PRO A 87 -9.82 29.66 -5.33
N GLY A 88 -9.99 28.54 -6.02
CA GLY A 88 -9.35 28.28 -7.31
C GLY A 88 -7.91 27.78 -7.24
N SER A 89 -7.41 27.42 -6.05
CA SER A 89 -6.14 26.70 -5.90
C SER A 89 -6.23 25.26 -6.43
N PRO A 90 -5.08 24.62 -6.74
CA PRO A 90 -5.02 23.20 -6.99
C PRO A 90 -5.64 22.42 -5.83
N GLN A 91 -6.36 21.36 -6.14
CA GLN A 91 -6.88 20.43 -5.14
C GLN A 91 -5.78 19.44 -4.74
N ILE A 92 -5.96 18.78 -3.60
CA ILE A 92 -5.06 17.72 -3.16
C ILE A 92 -5.02 16.61 -4.23
N PRO A 93 -3.82 16.13 -4.63
CA PRO A 93 -3.69 15.02 -5.56
C PRO A 93 -4.44 13.76 -5.09
N ALA A 94 -4.74 12.87 -6.03
CA ALA A 94 -5.32 11.58 -5.67
C ALA A 94 -4.31 10.75 -4.85
N PRO A 95 -4.76 9.83 -3.97
CA PRO A 95 -6.16 9.43 -3.74
C PRO A 95 -6.94 10.32 -2.74
N ILE A 96 -8.07 10.92 -3.16
CA ILE A 96 -8.98 11.69 -2.25
C ILE A 96 -10.08 10.84 -1.60
N VAL A 97 -10.08 9.55 -1.92
CA VAL A 97 -10.90 8.46 -1.36
C VAL A 97 -10.00 7.24 -1.33
N CYS A 98 -10.27 6.27 -0.45
CA CYS A 98 -9.44 5.07 -0.31
C CYS A 98 -8.98 4.50 -1.66
N GLY A 99 -7.67 4.54 -1.88
CA GLY A 99 -7.01 4.12 -3.10
C GLY A 99 -5.50 3.98 -2.88
N GLY A 100 -4.83 3.28 -3.80
CA GLY A 100 -3.37 3.22 -3.79
C GLY A 100 -2.75 4.48 -4.39
N ASP A 101 -1.45 4.63 -4.18
CA ASP A 101 -0.67 5.73 -4.72
C ASP A 101 -0.55 5.64 -6.27
N PRO A 102 -1.07 6.62 -7.05
CA PRO A 102 -0.92 6.65 -8.49
C PRO A 102 0.48 7.07 -8.96
N THR A 103 1.32 7.55 -8.05
CA THR A 103 2.62 8.19 -8.30
C THR A 103 3.74 7.53 -7.48
N PRO A 104 4.03 6.22 -7.73
CA PRO A 104 4.90 5.45 -6.85
C PRO A 104 6.24 6.12 -6.57
N ASP A 105 6.57 6.27 -5.31
CA ASP A 105 7.83 6.84 -4.86
C ASP A 105 8.48 6.02 -3.72
N GLY A 106 9.26 6.66 -2.85
CA GLY A 106 9.97 6.00 -1.74
C GLY A 106 9.23 6.05 -0.41
N LEU A 107 8.10 6.75 -0.36
CA LEU A 107 7.12 6.72 0.70
C LEU A 107 6.22 5.49 0.50
N GLY A 108 5.57 5.10 1.57
CA GLY A 108 4.65 3.97 1.55
C GLY A 108 3.77 3.99 2.79
N CYS A 109 2.84 3.05 2.84
CA CYS A 109 1.87 2.98 3.92
C CYS A 109 1.91 1.65 4.66
N ASP A 110 2.27 1.70 5.94
CA ASP A 110 2.32 0.51 6.79
C ASP A 110 0.93 0.14 7.33
N ASP A 111 0.14 1.14 7.71
CA ASP A 111 -1.21 0.97 8.25
C ASP A 111 -2.11 2.15 7.92
N PHE A 112 -3.36 1.86 7.52
CA PHE A 112 -4.40 2.86 7.33
C PHE A 112 -5.78 2.23 7.63
N PRO A 113 -6.16 2.11 8.91
CA PRO A 113 -7.30 1.28 9.34
C PRO A 113 -8.66 1.66 8.74
N ILE A 114 -8.79 2.87 8.21
CA ILE A 114 -10.01 3.38 7.61
C ILE A 114 -10.24 2.82 6.22
N CYS A 115 -9.16 2.53 5.50
CA CYS A 115 -9.24 1.97 4.17
C CYS A 115 -9.11 0.44 4.23
N PRO A 116 -9.97 -0.29 3.52
CA PRO A 116 -9.83 -1.73 3.45
C PRO A 116 -8.49 -2.07 2.78
N PRO A 117 -7.73 -3.05 3.31
CA PRO A 117 -6.52 -3.49 2.62
C PRO A 117 -6.91 -4.03 1.25
N THR A 118 -6.23 -3.58 0.21
CA THR A 118 -6.42 -4.11 -1.14
C THR A 118 -5.84 -5.52 -1.19
N GLY A 119 -6.70 -6.53 -1.05
CA GLY A 119 -6.47 -7.90 -1.49
C GLY A 119 -5.02 -8.40 -1.46
N GLY A 120 -4.46 -8.56 -0.27
CA GLY A 120 -3.43 -9.54 0.10
C GLY A 120 -2.24 -9.76 -0.84
N ALA A 121 -1.11 -9.12 -0.56
CA ALA A 121 0.17 -9.79 -0.69
C ALA A 121 0.30 -10.82 0.46
N ILE A 122 -0.26 -12.02 0.28
CA ILE A 122 0.21 -13.16 1.08
C ILE A 122 1.62 -13.48 0.60
N ASP A 123 2.61 -13.38 1.50
CA ASP A 123 3.92 -13.99 1.26
C ASP A 123 3.68 -15.45 0.85
N PHE A 124 4.42 -15.95 -0.15
CA PHE A 124 4.36 -17.35 -0.57
C PHE A 124 4.46 -18.32 0.62
N SER A 125 5.13 -17.92 1.70
CA SER A 125 5.19 -18.69 2.96
C SER A 125 3.83 -18.85 3.66
N GLU A 126 2.98 -17.81 3.68
CA GLU A 126 1.62 -17.82 4.23
C GLU A 126 0.63 -18.57 3.32
N PHE A 127 0.76 -18.42 2.00
CA PHE A 127 -0.03 -19.18 1.03
C PHE A 127 0.17 -20.71 1.19
N VAL A 128 1.42 -21.13 1.39
CA VAL A 128 1.77 -22.54 1.57
C VAL A 128 1.25 -23.09 2.90
N ILE A 129 1.32 -22.34 4.00
CA ILE A 129 0.77 -22.77 5.31
C ILE A 129 -0.76 -22.95 5.24
N GLN A 130 -1.45 -22.06 4.52
CA GLN A 130 -2.92 -22.03 4.48
C GLN A 130 -3.51 -23.12 3.57
N LEU A 131 -2.85 -23.47 2.45
CA LEU A 131 -3.25 -24.62 1.62
C LEU A 131 -3.15 -25.97 2.35
N PHE A 132 -2.26 -26.11 3.34
CA PHE A 132 -2.10 -27.36 4.09
C PHE A 132 -2.97 -27.46 5.35
N SER A 133 -3.59 -26.35 5.78
CA SER A 133 -4.42 -26.30 6.99
C SER A 133 -5.93 -26.37 6.72
N SER A 134 -6.38 -26.12 5.48
CA SER A 134 -7.78 -26.33 5.05
C SER A 134 -7.85 -27.13 3.73
N PRO A 135 -8.14 -28.45 3.77
CA PRO A 135 -8.18 -29.29 2.57
C PRO A 135 -9.38 -29.00 1.65
N ASP A 136 -10.33 -28.17 2.09
CA ASP A 136 -11.58 -27.86 1.38
C ASP A 136 -11.63 -26.40 0.85
N ALA A 137 -10.57 -25.60 1.03
CA ALA A 137 -10.53 -24.24 0.50
C ALA A 137 -10.47 -24.25 -1.04
N THR A 138 -11.42 -23.58 -1.69
CA THR A 138 -11.35 -23.31 -3.13
C THR A 138 -10.36 -22.16 -3.39
N PRO A 139 -9.60 -22.17 -4.50
CA PRO A 139 -8.56 -21.14 -4.78
C PRO A 139 -9.06 -19.69 -4.86
N THR A 140 -10.38 -19.48 -4.83
CA THR A 140 -11.02 -18.19 -5.03
C THR A 140 -11.44 -17.50 -3.73
N GLU A 141 -11.35 -18.18 -2.59
CA GLU A 141 -11.83 -17.61 -1.32
C GLU A 141 -10.99 -18.10 -0.14
N VAL A 142 -10.27 -17.17 0.48
CA VAL A 142 -9.53 -17.42 1.73
C VAL A 142 -9.89 -16.28 2.68
N ASN A 143 -10.55 -16.61 3.80
CA ASN A 143 -11.11 -15.64 4.76
C ASN A 143 -12.06 -14.57 4.17
N GLY A 144 -12.77 -14.89 3.09
CA GLY A 144 -13.67 -13.94 2.41
C GLY A 144 -12.97 -12.91 1.52
N LEU A 145 -11.67 -13.11 1.25
CA LEU A 145 -10.93 -12.34 0.26
C LEU A 145 -10.98 -13.03 -1.10
N SER A 146 -11.36 -12.29 -2.14
CA SER A 146 -11.39 -12.75 -3.52
C SER A 146 -10.03 -12.54 -4.18
N PHE A 147 -9.41 -13.61 -4.69
CA PHE A 147 -8.15 -13.55 -5.43
C PHE A 147 -8.45 -13.40 -6.92
N VAL A 148 -7.95 -12.33 -7.54
CA VAL A 148 -7.94 -12.17 -8.99
C VAL A 148 -6.53 -12.53 -9.46
N PHE A 149 -6.41 -13.66 -10.15
CA PHE A 149 -5.19 -13.99 -10.89
C PHE A 149 -5.18 -13.11 -12.14
N ASP A 150 -4.30 -12.11 -12.18
CA ASP A 150 -4.03 -11.38 -13.42
C ASP A 150 -3.18 -12.29 -14.31
N GLU A 151 -3.86 -13.05 -15.16
CA GLU A 151 -3.23 -13.91 -16.16
C GLU A 151 -2.73 -13.00 -17.29
N ASP A 152 -1.57 -12.34 -17.15
CA ASP A 152 -0.91 -11.68 -18.28
C ASP A 152 -0.42 -12.77 -19.25
N PRO A 153 -1.04 -12.93 -20.43
CA PRO A 153 -0.73 -14.02 -21.35
C PRO A 153 0.57 -13.78 -22.14
N THR A 154 1.33 -12.71 -21.87
CA THR A 154 2.46 -12.29 -22.72
C THR A 154 3.85 -12.60 -22.18
N ALA A 155 4.00 -13.14 -20.97
CA ALA A 155 5.31 -13.20 -20.30
C ALA A 155 6.18 -14.47 -20.55
N PHE A 156 5.78 -15.43 -21.40
CA PHE A 156 6.60 -16.63 -21.64
C PHE A 156 6.62 -17.07 -23.12
N ASP A 157 7.11 -16.20 -24.00
CA ASP A 157 7.73 -16.63 -25.26
C ASP A 157 9.22 -16.25 -25.22
N GLY A 158 10.08 -17.22 -24.87
CA GLY A 158 11.51 -16.97 -24.92
C GLY A 158 12.36 -17.78 -23.96
N LEU A 159 12.31 -19.12 -24.03
CA LEU A 159 13.56 -19.87 -23.96
C LEU A 159 13.43 -21.24 -24.64
N LEU A 160 13.68 -21.23 -25.95
CA LEU A 160 14.15 -22.41 -26.66
C LEU A 160 15.56 -22.77 -26.16
N MET A 161 15.74 -24.08 -26.02
CA MET A 161 16.89 -24.90 -25.67
C MET A 161 18.23 -24.47 -26.33
N PRO A 162 19.38 -25.00 -25.86
CA PRO A 162 19.75 -26.38 -26.21
C PRO A 162 19.71 -27.39 -25.04
#